data_AF-A0A484ZBP9-F1
#
_entry.id   AF-A0A484ZBP9-F1
#
_cell.length_a   1.000
_cell.length_b   1.000
_cell.length_c   1.000
_cell.angle_alpha   90.00
_cell.angle_beta   90.00
_cell.angle_gamma   90.00
#
_symmetry.space_group_name_H-M   'P 1'
#
loop_
_entity.id
_entity.type
_entity.pdbx_description
1 polymer ?
#
loop_
_entity_poly.entity_id
_entity_poly.type
_entity_poly.pdbx_seq_one_letter_code
_entity_poly.pdbx_strand_id
1 'polypeptide(L)'
;MIDFNDPRQVAKAIQFTNVNPDLTREGLTQHLNICLEYQFDAAMIAPCWVSVAKDVLKGSGVRVATTVNFPQANDTTAMKIAVVRELAKEGADEFDFPPNPGFLLGGMDDLYFNELKEVTHVAHDLGMKVKAMLEFGFITEEAMKIKATRFAYEAGIDWVKQSSGWGKGGCAATVEDVQLLKANIQAPCRVKVSGKVNTLEKNERDVHCRCRTGRYQLRP
;
A
#
# COMPACT_ATOMS: atom_id res chain seq x y z
N MET A 1 4.00 8.10 18.37
CA MET A 1 4.02 8.91 17.14
C MET A 1 5.44 8.80 16.59
N ILE A 2 5.65 8.72 15.28
CA ILE A 2 6.99 8.58 14.70
C ILE A 2 7.75 9.90 14.88
N ASP A 3 8.94 9.85 15.47
CA ASP A 3 9.87 10.97 15.44
C ASP A 3 10.63 10.97 14.11
N PHE A 4 10.41 12.01 13.29
CA PHE A 4 11.04 12.14 11.98
C PHE A 4 12.52 12.52 12.06
N ASN A 5 13.00 12.96 13.23
CA ASN A 5 14.41 13.20 13.47
C ASN A 5 15.17 11.94 13.91
N ASP A 6 14.47 10.83 14.17
CA ASP A 6 15.07 9.53 14.47
C ASP A 6 15.01 8.64 13.22
N PRO A 7 16.14 8.46 12.49
CA PRO A 7 16.17 7.66 11.27
C PRO A 7 15.71 6.22 11.47
N ARG A 8 15.85 5.66 12.68
CA ARG A 8 15.44 4.28 12.99
C ARG A 8 13.91 4.16 13.05
N GLN A 9 13.24 5.17 13.61
CA GLN A 9 11.78 5.20 13.63
C GLN A 9 11.22 5.46 12.23
N VAL A 10 11.86 6.34 11.46
CA VAL A 10 11.49 6.58 10.05
C VAL A 10 11.66 5.31 9.22
N ALA A 11 12.75 4.55 9.40
CA ALA A 11 12.96 3.28 8.72
C ALA A 11 11.82 2.28 8.97
N LYS A 12 11.26 2.24 10.18
CA LYS A 12 10.10 1.41 10.53
C LYS A 12 8.77 1.87 9.92
N ALA A 13 8.75 2.94 9.13
CA ALA A 13 7.61 3.34 8.30
C ALA A 13 7.81 3.05 6.80
N ILE A 14 9.05 2.72 6.41
CA ILE A 14 9.46 2.57 5.01
C ILE A 14 9.30 1.13 4.59
N GLN A 15 8.60 0.93 3.48
CA GLN A 15 8.64 -0.33 2.72
C GLN A 15 9.57 -0.10 1.53
N PHE A 16 10.79 -0.58 1.63
CA PHE A 16 11.79 -0.38 0.59
C PHE A 16 11.42 -1.25 -0.60
N THR A 17 11.27 -0.64 -1.77
CA THR A 17 10.54 -1.25 -2.90
C THR A 17 11.44 -1.49 -4.10
N ASN A 18 11.45 -2.73 -4.60
CA ASN A 18 11.93 -3.06 -5.93
C ASN A 18 11.03 -4.16 -6.54
N VAL A 19 10.07 -3.73 -7.34
CA VAL A 19 9.10 -4.59 -8.05
C VAL A 19 9.32 -4.58 -9.55
N ASN A 20 10.49 -4.13 -10.01
CA ASN A 20 10.78 -4.05 -11.44
C ASN A 20 10.90 -5.46 -12.04
N PRO A 21 10.39 -5.67 -13.27
CA PRO A 21 10.37 -7.00 -13.90
C PRO A 21 11.77 -7.54 -14.26
N ASP A 22 12.79 -6.67 -14.28
CA ASP A 22 14.19 -7.00 -14.56
C ASP A 22 15.02 -7.28 -13.29
N LEU A 23 14.39 -7.33 -12.11
CA LEU A 23 15.07 -7.64 -10.85
C LEU A 23 15.65 -9.06 -10.88
N THR A 24 16.99 -9.15 -10.99
CA THR A 24 17.72 -10.42 -10.93
C THR A 24 17.92 -10.91 -9.49
N ARG A 25 18.43 -12.13 -9.34
CA ARG A 25 18.75 -12.70 -8.02
C ARG A 25 19.81 -11.89 -7.27
N GLU A 26 20.81 -11.39 -7.97
CA GLU A 26 21.86 -10.54 -7.42
C GLU A 26 21.27 -9.21 -6.95
N GLY A 27 20.42 -8.58 -7.78
CA GLY A 27 19.71 -7.36 -7.43
C GLY A 27 18.79 -7.54 -6.23
N LEU A 28 18.07 -8.67 -6.16
CA LEU A 28 17.25 -9.03 -4.99
C LEU A 28 18.12 -9.13 -3.74
N THR A 29 19.26 -9.81 -3.83
CA THR A 29 20.16 -9.99 -2.68
C THR A 29 20.65 -8.64 -2.14
N GLN A 30 21.03 -7.71 -3.02
CA GLN A 30 21.38 -6.35 -2.63
C GLN A 30 20.21 -5.62 -1.96
N HIS A 31 19.01 -5.73 -2.53
CA HIS A 31 17.80 -5.14 -1.97
C HIS A 31 17.50 -5.64 -0.55
N LEU A 32 17.57 -6.96 -0.33
CA LEU A 32 17.33 -7.56 0.99
C LEU A 32 18.41 -7.18 2.01
N ASN A 33 19.68 -7.09 1.59
CA ASN A 33 20.77 -6.64 2.46
C ASN A 33 20.53 -5.20 2.97
N ILE A 34 20.08 -4.29 2.11
CA ILE A 34 19.72 -2.92 2.52
C ILE A 34 18.55 -2.96 3.51
N CYS A 35 17.53 -3.77 3.27
CA CYS A 35 16.41 -3.93 4.20
C CYS A 35 16.86 -4.40 5.58
N LEU A 36 17.83 -5.33 5.65
CA LEU A 36 18.43 -5.81 6.90
C LEU A 36 19.27 -4.74 7.59
N GLU A 37 20.10 -4.02 6.84
CA GLU A 37 20.98 -2.96 7.35
C GLU A 37 20.17 -1.84 8.03
N TYR A 38 19.15 -1.34 7.34
CA TYR A 38 18.33 -0.21 7.82
C TYR A 38 17.14 -0.64 8.66
N GLN A 39 16.89 -1.94 8.81
CA GLN A 39 15.78 -2.47 9.59
C GLN A 39 14.43 -1.90 9.15
N PHE A 40 14.21 -1.81 7.83
CA PHE A 40 12.97 -1.30 7.26
C PHE A 40 11.74 -2.08 7.71
N ASP A 41 10.57 -1.47 7.54
CA ASP A 41 9.29 -2.09 7.91
C ASP A 41 9.01 -3.37 7.11
N ALA A 42 9.26 -3.31 5.79
CA ALA A 42 9.21 -4.45 4.90
C ALA A 42 10.11 -4.28 3.67
N ALA A 43 10.55 -5.42 3.11
CA ALA A 43 11.05 -5.52 1.75
C ALA A 43 9.87 -5.72 0.80
N MET A 44 9.66 -4.79 -0.13
CA MET A 44 8.56 -4.81 -1.09
C MET A 44 9.09 -5.27 -2.46
N ILE A 45 8.73 -6.48 -2.86
CA ILE A 45 9.33 -7.20 -3.99
C ILE A 45 8.29 -7.84 -4.91
N ALA A 46 8.71 -8.21 -6.12
CA ALA A 46 7.84 -8.95 -7.05
C ALA A 46 7.46 -10.35 -6.49
N PRO A 47 6.27 -10.88 -6.82
CA PRO A 47 5.77 -12.15 -6.28
C PRO A 47 6.72 -13.34 -6.41
N CYS A 48 7.46 -13.45 -7.52
CA CYS A 48 8.39 -14.56 -7.77
C CYS A 48 9.56 -14.63 -6.77
N TRP A 49 9.80 -13.58 -6.00
CA TRP A 49 10.90 -13.49 -5.05
C TRP A 49 10.47 -13.71 -3.59
N VAL A 50 9.17 -13.95 -3.32
CA VAL A 50 8.61 -13.98 -1.96
C VAL A 50 9.25 -15.06 -1.09
N SER A 51 9.24 -16.32 -1.52
CA SER A 51 9.82 -17.42 -0.72
C SER A 51 11.31 -17.20 -0.44
N VAL A 52 12.06 -16.75 -1.45
CA VAL A 52 13.47 -16.39 -1.30
C VAL A 52 13.68 -15.28 -0.26
N ALA A 53 12.88 -14.22 -0.33
CA ALA A 53 12.97 -13.11 0.62
C ALA A 53 12.58 -13.54 2.04
N LYS A 54 11.58 -14.42 2.19
CA LYS A 54 11.19 -14.94 3.51
C LYS A 54 12.27 -15.78 4.16
N ASP A 55 12.96 -16.61 3.39
CA ASP A 55 14.08 -17.40 3.90
C ASP A 55 15.22 -16.49 4.39
N VAL A 56 15.60 -15.49 3.59
CA VAL A 56 16.68 -14.56 3.92
C VAL A 56 16.35 -13.66 5.10
N LEU A 57 15.10 -13.16 5.18
CA LEU A 57 14.69 -12.21 6.22
C LEU A 57 14.19 -12.88 7.51
N LYS A 58 14.23 -14.21 7.59
CA LYS A 58 13.73 -14.96 8.75
C LYS A 58 14.40 -14.50 10.05
N GLY A 59 13.59 -14.13 11.04
CA GLY A 59 14.08 -13.68 12.35
C GLY A 59 14.63 -12.25 12.39
N SER A 60 14.69 -11.54 11.25
CA SER A 60 15.21 -10.17 11.20
C SER A 60 14.22 -9.12 11.72
N GLY A 61 12.92 -9.44 11.77
CA GLY A 61 11.85 -8.47 12.05
C GLY A 61 11.44 -7.61 10.85
N VAL A 62 12.09 -7.76 9.69
CA VAL A 62 11.68 -7.14 8.42
C VAL A 62 10.62 -8.02 7.76
N ARG A 63 9.47 -7.43 7.39
CA ARG A 63 8.41 -8.16 6.69
C ARG A 63 8.71 -8.29 5.19
N VAL A 64 8.04 -9.23 4.53
CA VAL A 64 8.00 -9.34 3.06
C VAL A 64 6.63 -8.88 2.59
N ALA A 65 6.66 -7.81 1.80
CA ALA A 65 5.53 -7.24 1.11
C ALA A 65 5.64 -7.54 -0.40
N THR A 66 4.50 -7.71 -1.07
CA THR A 66 4.46 -7.93 -2.52
C THR A 66 3.20 -7.35 -3.16
N THR A 67 2.98 -7.60 -4.45
CA THR A 67 1.82 -7.10 -5.18
C THR A 67 0.92 -8.20 -5.73
N VAL A 68 -0.37 -7.89 -5.89
CA VAL A 68 -1.35 -8.75 -6.58
C VAL A 68 -1.96 -7.98 -7.74
N ASN A 69 -1.99 -8.61 -8.93
CA ASN A 69 -2.54 -8.06 -10.18
C ASN A 69 -2.11 -6.60 -10.47
N PHE A 70 -0.80 -6.35 -10.32
CA PHE A 70 -0.19 -5.04 -10.44
C PHE A 70 0.73 -4.97 -11.67
N PRO A 71 0.72 -3.86 -12.45
CA PRO A 71 -0.12 -2.66 -12.31
C PRO A 71 -1.46 -2.73 -13.07
N GLN A 72 -1.81 -3.87 -13.69
CA GLN A 72 -2.95 -3.93 -14.62
C GLN A 72 -4.33 -3.74 -13.99
N ALA A 73 -4.53 -4.20 -12.74
CA ALA A 73 -5.76 -4.03 -11.96
C ALA A 73 -7.05 -4.63 -12.54
N ASN A 74 -7.00 -5.42 -13.61
CA ASN A 74 -8.16 -5.86 -14.38
C ASN A 74 -8.40 -7.38 -14.40
N ASP A 75 -7.71 -8.15 -13.56
CA ASP A 75 -8.02 -9.58 -13.40
C ASP A 75 -9.37 -9.76 -12.68
N THR A 76 -9.98 -10.94 -12.84
CA THR A 76 -11.16 -11.32 -12.07
C THR A 76 -10.83 -11.45 -10.57
N THR A 77 -11.82 -11.26 -9.71
CA THR A 77 -11.68 -11.46 -8.25
C THR A 77 -11.17 -12.85 -7.92
N ALA A 78 -11.64 -13.89 -8.61
CA ALA A 78 -11.17 -15.26 -8.42
C ALA A 78 -9.68 -15.44 -8.74
N MET A 79 -9.18 -14.81 -9.81
CA MET A 79 -7.74 -14.82 -10.13
C MET A 79 -6.92 -14.10 -9.06
N LYS A 80 -7.37 -12.92 -8.59
CA LYS A 80 -6.71 -12.19 -7.49
C LYS A 80 -6.65 -13.04 -6.22
N ILE A 81 -7.74 -13.69 -5.85
CA ILE A 81 -7.82 -14.61 -4.70
C ILE A 81 -6.86 -15.81 -4.86
N ALA A 82 -6.78 -16.41 -6.05
CA ALA A 82 -5.87 -17.51 -6.31
C ALA A 82 -4.40 -17.10 -6.08
N VAL A 83 -4.02 -15.90 -6.54
CA VAL A 83 -2.69 -15.33 -6.29
C VAL A 83 -2.47 -15.07 -4.80
N VAL A 84 -3.43 -14.48 -4.08
CA VAL A 84 -3.32 -14.25 -2.62
C VAL A 84 -3.07 -15.57 -1.88
N ARG A 85 -3.80 -16.63 -2.22
CA ARG A 85 -3.61 -17.96 -1.63
C ARG A 85 -2.22 -18.52 -1.90
N GLU A 86 -1.68 -18.30 -3.09
CA GLU A 86 -0.32 -18.73 -3.43
C GLU A 86 0.73 -17.93 -2.66
N LEU A 87 0.59 -16.61 -2.60
CA LEU A 87 1.49 -15.74 -1.84
C LEU A 87 1.52 -16.08 -0.35
N ALA A 88 0.37 -16.48 0.23
CA ALA A 88 0.32 -16.96 1.61
C ALA A 88 1.14 -18.24 1.81
N LYS A 89 1.11 -19.18 0.86
CA LYS A 89 1.95 -20.39 0.91
C LYS A 89 3.44 -20.07 0.79
N GLU A 90 3.79 -19.12 -0.08
CA GLU A 90 5.16 -18.62 -0.24
C GLU A 90 5.63 -17.79 0.98
N GLY A 91 4.71 -17.42 1.88
CA GLY A 91 5.00 -16.83 3.17
C GLY A 91 4.99 -15.29 3.19
N ALA A 92 4.40 -14.61 2.21
CA ALA A 92 4.26 -13.16 2.24
C ALA A 92 3.49 -12.71 3.49
N ASP A 93 3.96 -11.64 4.15
CA ASP A 93 3.29 -11.09 5.33
C ASP A 93 2.16 -10.14 4.93
N GLU A 94 2.35 -9.43 3.81
CA GLU A 94 1.43 -8.41 3.34
C GLU A 94 1.49 -8.23 1.82
N PHE A 95 0.41 -7.71 1.24
CA PHE A 95 0.39 -7.36 -0.17
C PHE A 95 -0.37 -6.07 -0.45
N ASP A 96 -0.02 -5.47 -1.58
CA ASP A 96 -0.67 -4.30 -2.14
C ASP A 96 -1.37 -4.71 -3.44
N PHE A 97 -2.64 -4.35 -3.60
CA PHE A 97 -3.37 -4.61 -4.84
C PHE A 97 -4.21 -3.41 -5.26
N PRO A 98 -4.32 -3.15 -6.57
CA PRO A 98 -5.30 -2.20 -7.08
C PRO A 98 -6.67 -2.89 -7.26
N PRO A 99 -7.75 -2.40 -6.64
CA PRO A 99 -9.10 -2.81 -7.02
C PRO A 99 -9.41 -2.32 -8.43
N ASN A 100 -10.32 -2.98 -9.13
CA ASN A 100 -10.55 -2.78 -10.56
C ASN A 100 -11.11 -1.38 -10.85
N PRO A 101 -10.33 -0.45 -11.44
CA PRO A 101 -10.80 0.91 -11.67
C PRO A 101 -11.94 0.95 -12.71
N GLY A 102 -12.00 -0.02 -13.63
CA GLY A 102 -13.06 -0.10 -14.62
C GLY A 102 -14.45 -0.31 -14.01
N PHE A 103 -14.56 -1.07 -12.92
CA PHE A 103 -15.83 -1.24 -12.21
C PHE A 103 -16.29 0.08 -11.57
N LEU A 104 -15.39 0.79 -10.90
CA LEU A 104 -15.73 2.07 -10.28
C LEU A 104 -16.10 3.13 -11.32
N LEU A 105 -15.28 3.31 -12.35
CA LEU A 105 -15.52 4.27 -13.43
C LEU A 105 -16.80 3.94 -14.22
N GLY A 106 -17.11 2.65 -14.37
CA GLY A 106 -18.31 2.16 -15.03
C GLY A 106 -19.58 2.19 -14.16
N GLY A 107 -19.51 2.68 -12.92
CA GLY A 107 -20.63 2.72 -11.98
C GLY A 107 -21.07 1.34 -11.46
N MET A 108 -20.22 0.32 -11.61
CA MET A 108 -20.45 -1.03 -11.11
C MET A 108 -19.99 -1.14 -9.64
N ASP A 109 -20.58 -0.31 -8.78
CA ASP A 109 -20.17 -0.14 -7.38
C ASP A 109 -20.17 -1.47 -6.60
N ASP A 110 -21.18 -2.32 -6.82
CA ASP A 110 -21.27 -3.64 -6.15
C ASP A 110 -20.11 -4.56 -6.52
N LEU A 111 -19.69 -4.59 -7.80
CA LEU A 111 -18.56 -5.41 -8.24
C LEU A 111 -17.24 -4.90 -7.65
N TYR A 112 -17.05 -3.58 -7.61
CA TYR A 112 -15.88 -2.96 -7.02
C TYR A 112 -15.79 -3.24 -5.51
N PHE A 113 -16.89 -3.04 -4.78
CA PHE A 113 -16.96 -3.28 -3.34
C PHE A 113 -16.79 -4.76 -2.99
N ASN A 114 -17.44 -5.67 -3.73
CA ASN A 114 -17.32 -7.10 -3.49
C ASN A 114 -15.90 -7.61 -3.74
N GLU A 115 -15.19 -7.11 -4.76
CA GLU A 115 -13.79 -7.46 -4.97
C GLU A 115 -12.93 -7.08 -3.76
N LEU A 116 -13.06 -5.84 -3.26
CA LEU A 116 -12.35 -5.38 -2.07
C LEU A 116 -12.65 -6.28 -0.87
N LYS A 117 -13.92 -6.57 -0.64
CA LYS A 117 -14.39 -7.36 0.50
C LYS A 117 -13.89 -8.79 0.45
N GLU A 118 -14.01 -9.47 -0.69
CA GLU A 118 -13.59 -10.88 -0.83
C GLU A 118 -12.07 -11.03 -0.74
N VAL A 119 -11.30 -10.18 -1.41
CA VAL A 119 -9.83 -10.20 -1.33
C VAL A 119 -9.36 -9.94 0.10
N THR A 120 -9.98 -8.99 0.80
CA THR A 120 -9.65 -8.66 2.19
C THR A 120 -9.97 -9.82 3.13
N HIS A 121 -11.16 -10.41 3.01
CA HIS A 121 -11.57 -11.54 3.83
C HIS A 121 -10.60 -12.72 3.69
N VAL A 122 -10.27 -13.10 2.45
CA VAL A 122 -9.32 -14.19 2.20
C VAL A 122 -7.92 -13.85 2.73
N ALA A 123 -7.46 -12.61 2.58
CA ALA A 123 -6.17 -12.19 3.13
C ALA A 123 -6.11 -12.35 4.65
N HIS A 124 -7.14 -11.89 5.36
CA HIS A 124 -7.22 -11.98 6.82
C HIS A 124 -7.33 -13.41 7.32
N ASP A 125 -8.10 -14.27 6.64
CA ASP A 125 -8.19 -15.71 6.94
C ASP A 125 -6.83 -16.41 6.82
N LEU A 126 -5.97 -15.92 5.93
CA LEU A 126 -4.60 -16.42 5.73
C LEU A 126 -3.57 -15.72 6.62
N GLY A 127 -3.99 -14.80 7.50
CA GLY A 127 -3.12 -14.06 8.39
C GLY A 127 -2.31 -12.95 7.71
N MET A 128 -2.63 -12.59 6.47
CA MET A 128 -1.95 -11.56 5.71
C MET A 128 -2.57 -10.18 5.95
N LYS A 129 -1.78 -9.14 5.68
CA LYS A 129 -2.23 -7.75 5.65
C LYS A 129 -2.43 -7.23 4.23
N VAL A 130 -3.48 -6.45 4.01
CA VAL A 130 -3.87 -5.99 2.67
C VAL A 130 -3.87 -4.47 2.54
N LYS A 131 -3.36 -3.97 1.40
CA LYS A 131 -3.41 -2.55 1.04
C LYS A 131 -4.07 -2.35 -0.31
N ALA A 132 -5.09 -1.49 -0.36
CA ALA A 132 -5.78 -1.13 -1.60
C ALA A 132 -5.13 0.11 -2.23
N MET A 133 -4.67 0.00 -3.47
CA MET A 133 -4.17 1.11 -4.30
C MET A 133 -5.31 1.62 -5.18
N LEU A 134 -5.98 2.70 -4.77
CA LEU A 134 -7.23 3.17 -5.39
C LEU A 134 -7.06 3.79 -6.80
N GLU A 135 -5.83 3.82 -7.32
CA GLU A 135 -5.44 4.35 -8.64
C GLU A 135 -6.11 5.68 -9.00
N PHE A 136 -5.90 6.68 -8.14
CA PHE A 136 -6.44 8.03 -8.30
C PHE A 136 -6.07 8.71 -9.62
N GLY A 137 -5.04 8.28 -10.34
CA GLY A 137 -4.75 8.80 -11.68
C GLY A 137 -5.81 8.46 -12.73
N PHE A 138 -6.72 7.53 -12.44
CA PHE A 138 -7.92 7.29 -13.24
C PHE A 138 -9.14 8.10 -12.78
N ILE A 139 -9.14 8.62 -11.55
CA ILE A 139 -10.30 9.22 -10.90
C ILE A 139 -10.15 10.74 -10.86
N THR A 140 -10.89 11.42 -11.71
CA THR A 140 -10.88 12.90 -11.79
C THR A 140 -11.77 13.55 -10.74
N GLU A 141 -12.86 12.90 -10.34
CA GLU A 141 -13.85 13.46 -9.43
C GLU A 141 -13.53 13.15 -7.97
N GLU A 142 -13.48 14.20 -7.12
CA GLU A 142 -13.24 14.06 -5.68
C GLU A 142 -14.27 13.16 -5.00
N ALA A 143 -15.55 13.27 -5.37
CA ALA A 143 -16.62 12.43 -4.84
C ALA A 143 -16.37 10.94 -5.10
N MET A 144 -15.79 10.59 -6.26
CA MET A 144 -15.45 9.21 -6.60
C MET A 144 -14.22 8.71 -5.84
N LYS A 145 -13.23 9.57 -5.56
CA LYS A 145 -12.10 9.26 -4.65
C LYS A 145 -12.60 8.97 -3.24
N ILE A 146 -13.54 9.77 -2.73
CA ILE A 146 -14.19 9.57 -1.44
C ILE A 146 -14.94 8.23 -1.43
N LYS A 147 -15.74 7.95 -2.46
CA LYS A 147 -16.47 6.68 -2.60
C LYS A 147 -15.53 5.47 -2.56
N ALA A 148 -14.48 5.47 -3.39
CA ALA A 148 -13.48 4.39 -3.42
C ALA A 148 -12.82 4.17 -2.05
N THR A 149 -12.50 5.26 -1.35
CA THR A 149 -11.92 5.21 -0.01
C THR A 149 -12.89 4.58 1.00
N ARG A 150 -14.17 4.95 0.94
CA ARG A 150 -15.21 4.41 1.83
C ARG A 150 -15.47 2.94 1.56
N PHE A 151 -15.55 2.54 0.30
CA PHE A 151 -15.65 1.12 -0.06
C PHE A 151 -14.47 0.30 0.45
N ALA A 152 -13.24 0.79 0.29
CA ALA A 152 -12.06 0.09 0.84
C ALA A 152 -12.11 -0.01 2.37
N TYR A 153 -12.48 1.07 3.06
CA TYR A 153 -12.63 1.09 4.52
C TYR A 153 -13.71 0.12 5.02
N GLU A 154 -14.89 0.15 4.42
CA GLU A 154 -16.02 -0.71 4.77
C GLU A 154 -15.78 -2.19 4.42
N ALA A 155 -14.97 -2.46 3.39
CA ALA A 155 -14.51 -3.80 3.05
C ALA A 155 -13.47 -4.36 4.04
N GLY A 156 -12.97 -3.54 4.97
CA GLY A 156 -12.02 -3.96 6.01
C GLY A 156 -10.54 -3.85 5.62
N ILE A 157 -10.20 -3.12 4.56
CA ILE A 157 -8.81 -2.94 4.12
C ILE A 157 -7.94 -2.37 5.25
N ASP A 158 -6.74 -2.92 5.45
CA ASP A 158 -5.85 -2.46 6.51
C ASP A 158 -5.15 -1.12 6.16
N TRP A 159 -4.77 -0.91 4.88
CA TRP A 159 -4.26 0.38 4.39
C TRP A 159 -4.87 0.80 3.05
N VAL A 160 -5.30 2.06 2.96
CA VAL A 160 -5.61 2.70 1.68
C VAL A 160 -4.40 3.47 1.16
N LYS A 161 -4.19 3.40 -0.15
CA LYS A 161 -3.18 4.10 -0.92
C LYS A 161 -3.86 4.85 -2.05
N GLN A 162 -3.41 6.06 -2.34
CA GLN A 162 -3.95 6.88 -3.42
C GLN A 162 -3.73 6.22 -4.79
N SER A 163 -2.54 5.67 -5.04
CA SER A 163 -2.19 4.99 -6.29
C SER A 163 -0.93 4.16 -6.11
N SER A 164 -0.69 3.24 -7.03
CA SER A 164 0.57 2.51 -7.08
C SER A 164 1.77 3.37 -7.46
N GLY A 165 1.62 4.34 -8.36
CA GLY A 165 2.73 5.07 -8.97
C GLY A 165 3.37 4.40 -10.19
N TRP A 166 2.80 3.31 -10.70
CA TRP A 166 3.26 2.62 -11.92
C TRP A 166 2.14 2.51 -12.96
N GLY A 167 2.54 2.44 -14.23
CA GLY A 167 1.63 2.16 -15.33
C GLY A 167 0.58 3.25 -15.56
N LYS A 168 -0.47 2.89 -16.31
CA LYS A 168 -1.60 3.78 -16.59
C LYS A 168 -2.40 3.97 -15.29
N GLY A 169 -2.73 5.23 -14.95
CA GLY A 169 -3.42 5.57 -13.70
C GLY A 169 -2.52 5.68 -12.47
N GLY A 170 -1.25 5.27 -12.59
CA GLY A 170 -0.22 5.48 -11.58
C GLY A 170 0.11 6.96 -11.38
N CYS A 171 -0.08 7.50 -10.18
CA CYS A 171 0.31 8.88 -9.83
C CYS A 171 1.05 8.98 -8.48
N ALA A 172 1.84 10.04 -8.32
CA ALA A 172 2.45 10.37 -7.03
C ALA A 172 1.39 10.95 -6.09
N ALA A 173 1.50 10.65 -4.80
CA ALA A 173 0.62 11.25 -3.81
C ALA A 173 0.81 12.77 -3.71
N THR A 174 -0.32 13.47 -3.58
CA THR A 174 -0.35 14.86 -3.09
C THR A 174 -0.79 14.89 -1.63
N VAL A 175 -0.56 16.02 -0.96
CA VAL A 175 -0.99 16.25 0.42
C VAL A 175 -2.52 16.18 0.52
N GLU A 176 -3.21 16.70 -0.49
CA GLU A 176 -4.67 16.69 -0.59
C GLU A 176 -5.22 15.26 -0.71
N ASP A 177 -4.58 14.40 -1.50
CA ASP A 177 -4.96 12.99 -1.59
C ASP A 177 -4.82 12.31 -0.22
N VAL A 178 -3.72 12.56 0.51
CA VAL A 178 -3.50 11.98 1.84
C VAL A 178 -4.55 12.47 2.85
N GLN A 179 -4.90 13.76 2.82
CA GLN A 179 -5.93 14.34 3.68
C GLN A 179 -7.32 13.76 3.36
N LEU A 180 -7.66 13.61 2.08
CA LEU A 180 -8.91 13.00 1.63
C LEU A 180 -9.02 11.57 2.12
N LEU A 181 -7.98 10.75 1.92
CA LEU A 181 -7.94 9.38 2.41
C LEU A 181 -8.14 9.36 3.93
N LYS A 182 -7.41 10.23 4.65
CA LYS A 182 -7.42 10.23 6.12
C LYS A 182 -8.75 10.69 6.71
N ALA A 183 -9.39 11.68 6.10
CA ALA A 183 -10.74 12.13 6.48
C ALA A 183 -11.79 11.04 6.26
N ASN A 184 -11.49 10.07 5.38
CA ASN A 184 -12.43 9.04 4.94
C ASN A 184 -12.23 7.64 5.52
N ILE A 185 -11.36 7.49 6.51
CA ILE A 185 -11.14 6.22 7.20
C ILE A 185 -11.01 6.44 8.71
N GLN A 186 -11.21 5.38 9.49
CA GLN A 186 -10.91 5.36 10.93
C GLN A 186 -9.98 4.19 11.27
N ALA A 187 -9.37 4.23 12.46
CA ALA A 187 -8.61 3.09 12.95
C ALA A 187 -9.54 1.84 13.04
N PRO A 188 -9.05 0.63 12.71
CA PRO A 188 -7.65 0.27 12.51
C PRO A 188 -7.07 0.58 11.11
N CYS A 189 -7.89 0.98 10.14
CA CYS A 189 -7.45 1.32 8.78
C CYS A 189 -6.52 2.54 8.77
N ARG A 190 -5.49 2.51 7.90
CA ARG A 190 -4.42 3.51 7.83
C ARG A 190 -4.22 4.01 6.39
N VAL A 191 -3.51 5.12 6.25
CA VAL A 191 -3.05 5.60 4.94
C VAL A 191 -1.61 5.15 4.76
N LYS A 192 -1.28 4.59 3.59
CA LYS A 192 0.10 4.38 3.14
C LYS A 192 0.35 5.33 1.95
N VAL A 193 1.44 6.07 2.02
CA VAL A 193 1.83 7.02 0.97
C VAL A 193 2.89 6.38 0.08
N SER A 194 2.72 6.52 -1.24
CA SER A 194 3.61 5.96 -2.27
C SER A 194 3.85 6.98 -3.38
N GLY A 195 4.93 6.79 -4.15
CA GLY A 195 5.27 7.67 -5.28
C GLY A 195 6.24 8.79 -4.92
N LYS A 196 7.55 8.50 -5.08
CA LYS A 196 8.65 9.46 -4.97
C LYS A 196 8.67 10.25 -3.65
N VAL A 197 8.41 9.61 -2.51
CA VAL A 197 8.70 10.18 -1.18
C VAL A 197 10.20 10.01 -0.95
N ASN A 198 11.00 10.91 -1.52
CA ASN A 198 12.46 10.79 -1.62
C ASN A 198 13.22 11.83 -0.78
N THR A 199 12.52 12.61 0.05
CA THR A 199 13.12 13.54 1.01
C THR A 199 12.46 13.39 2.38
N LEU A 200 13.22 13.66 3.44
CA LEU A 200 12.70 13.69 4.81
C LEU A 200 11.54 14.69 4.95
N GLU A 201 11.67 15.88 4.36
CA GLU A 201 10.60 16.88 4.36
C GLU A 201 9.32 16.40 3.69
N LYS A 202 9.41 15.62 2.60
CA LYS A 202 8.22 15.07 1.94
C LYS A 202 7.58 13.99 2.82
N ASN A 203 8.39 13.14 3.46
CA ASN A 203 7.90 12.14 4.40
C ASN A 203 7.24 12.78 5.64
N GLU A 204 7.82 13.84 6.18
CA GLU A 204 7.25 14.65 7.26
C GLU A 204 5.91 15.24 6.86
N ARG A 205 5.81 15.95 5.73
CA ARG A 205 4.54 16.56 5.28
C ARG A 205 3.44 15.51 5.08
N ASP A 206 3.78 14.38 4.48
CA ASP A 206 2.86 13.30 4.17
C ASP A 206 2.37 12.57 5.43
N VAL A 207 3.20 12.47 6.48
CA VAL A 207 2.80 11.85 7.76
C VAL A 207 2.25 12.85 8.79
N HIS A 208 2.67 14.12 8.74
CA HIS A 208 2.26 15.21 9.63
C HIS A 208 0.93 15.87 9.24
N CYS A 209 0.21 15.36 8.22
CA CYS A 209 -1.23 15.59 8.07
C CYS A 209 -2.10 14.99 9.21
N ARG A 210 -1.50 14.76 10.39
CA ARG A 210 -2.13 14.44 11.66
C ARG A 210 -2.06 15.68 12.57
N CYS A 211 -3.19 16.00 13.22
CA CYS A 211 -3.31 16.94 14.36
C CYS A 211 -3.59 18.44 14.10
N ARG A 212 -4.62 18.81 13.32
CA ARG A 212 -5.35 20.06 13.59
C ARG A 212 -6.88 19.89 13.59
N THR A 213 -7.38 19.12 14.55
CA THR A 213 -8.64 19.45 15.20
C THR A 213 -8.31 20.16 16.51
N GLY A 214 -8.30 21.49 16.51
CA GLY A 214 -8.22 22.28 17.75
C GLY A 214 -7.30 23.50 17.71
N ARG A 215 -7.93 24.67 17.61
CA ARG A 215 -7.48 26.01 18.04
C ARG A 215 -6.38 26.70 17.22
N TYR A 216 -6.87 27.64 16.42
CA TYR A 216 -6.23 28.92 16.12
C TYR A 216 -5.60 29.55 17.38
N GLN A 217 -4.34 29.96 17.29
CA GLN A 217 -3.86 31.32 17.53
C GLN A 217 -2.33 31.33 17.41
N LEU A 218 -1.82 31.97 16.35
CA LEU A 218 -0.51 32.60 16.38
C LEU A 218 -0.64 33.97 15.70
N ARG A 219 -0.45 35.01 16.50
CA ARG A 219 0.09 36.33 16.10
C ARG A 219 1.53 36.38 16.63
N PRO A 220 2.31 37.35 16.15
CA PRO A 220 2.79 37.55 14.78
C PRO A 220 4.02 36.67 14.48
#